data_AF-A0A846DS73-F1
#
_entry.id   AF-A0A846DS73-F1
#
_cell.length_a   1.000
_cell.length_b   1.000
_cell.length_c   1.000
_cell.angle_alpha   90.00
_cell.angle_beta   90.00
_cell.angle_gamma   90.00
#
_symmetry.space_group_name_H-M   'P 1'
#
loop_
_entity.id
_entity.type
_entity.pdbx_description
1 polymer ?
#
loop_
_entity_poly.entity_id
_entity_poly.type
_entity_poly.pdbx_seq_one_letter_code
_entity_poly.pdbx_strand_id
1 'polypeptide(L)'
;GANINQTTLLNFVPTRPVEEIAREYVEAFWRLYDPERFLNRIYNYLMKLGLPRHGVSRPIDWITIRALLTICWRQGVVRKTRWTFWKSLFKLIQQKPKVVGSFFVLCAYAEHFLEYRQIVRDQIEAQLAEFMTNKPAPLPAKNEEVAVSESAIA
;
A
#
# COMPACT_ATOMS: atom_id res chain seq x y z
N GLY A 1 -14.20 16.60 11.47
CA GLY A 1 -13.30 15.59 12.05
C GLY A 1 -12.40 15.08 10.96
N ALA A 2 -11.08 15.06 11.17
CA ALA A 2 -10.14 14.53 10.18
C ALA A 2 -10.43 13.04 9.94
N ASN A 3 -10.66 12.66 8.68
CA ASN A 3 -10.89 11.28 8.31
C ASN A 3 -9.56 10.53 8.50
N ILE A 4 -9.46 9.61 9.45
CA ILE A 4 -8.20 8.91 9.76
C ILE A 4 -8.00 7.69 8.84
N ASN A 5 -8.04 7.92 7.53
CA ASN A 5 -7.83 6.90 6.51
C ASN A 5 -6.62 7.24 5.63
N GLN A 6 -6.10 6.24 4.90
CA GLN A 6 -4.91 6.37 4.04
C GLN A 6 -5.12 7.25 2.79
N THR A 7 -6.24 7.97 2.72
CA THR A 7 -6.60 8.87 1.63
C THR A 7 -6.66 10.32 2.06
N THR A 8 -6.26 10.62 3.30
CA THR A 8 -6.22 11.97 3.85
C THR A 8 -4.86 12.61 3.61
N LEU A 9 -4.86 13.84 3.10
CA LEU A 9 -3.67 14.57 2.67
C LEU A 9 -2.64 14.75 3.78
N LEU A 10 -3.05 15.29 4.93
CA LEU A 10 -2.18 15.52 6.09
C LEU A 10 -2.95 15.44 7.41
N ASN A 11 -2.27 14.92 8.42
CA ASN A 11 -2.72 14.90 9.82
C ASN A 11 -1.76 15.62 10.78
N PHE A 12 -0.77 16.34 10.24
CA PHE A 12 0.21 17.14 10.97
C PHE A 12 0.63 18.37 10.15
N VAL A 13 1.34 19.32 10.78
CA VAL A 13 1.95 20.47 10.10
C VAL A 13 3.36 20.08 9.66
N PRO A 14 3.64 19.96 8.35
CA PRO A 14 4.94 19.52 7.87
C PRO A 14 5.96 20.66 7.89
N THR A 15 7.24 20.29 8.03
CA THR A 15 8.37 21.21 7.80
C THR A 15 8.74 21.34 6.32
N ARG A 16 8.31 20.38 5.49
CA ARG A 16 8.50 20.37 4.02
C ARG A 16 7.24 20.83 3.28
N PRO A 17 7.34 21.27 2.01
CA PRO A 17 6.19 21.59 1.19
C PRO A 17 5.19 20.42 1.13
N VAL A 18 3.91 20.72 1.36
CA VAL A 18 2.81 19.74 1.36
C VAL A 18 2.72 19.02 0.01
N GLU A 19 2.99 19.75 -1.05
CA GLU A 19 2.96 19.33 -2.44
C GLU A 19 3.98 18.22 -2.72
N GLU A 20 5.19 18.35 -2.17
CA GLU A 20 6.24 17.34 -2.30
C GLU A 20 5.86 16.06 -1.55
N ILE A 21 5.43 16.20 -0.30
CA ILE A 21 5.05 15.06 0.55
C ILE A 21 3.90 14.28 -0.10
N ALA A 22 2.87 14.96 -0.59
CA ALA A 22 1.71 14.33 -1.22
C ALA A 22 2.11 13.54 -2.47
N ARG A 23 2.95 14.13 -3.33
CA ARG A 23 3.45 13.45 -4.54
C ARG A 23 4.29 12.22 -4.20
N GLU A 24 5.21 12.35 -3.25
CA GLU A 24 6.05 11.24 -2.78
C GLU A 24 5.20 10.11 -2.18
N TYR A 25 4.17 10.46 -1.40
CA TYR A 25 3.25 9.49 -0.80
C TYR A 25 2.47 8.71 -1.86
N VAL A 26 1.87 9.41 -2.83
CA VAL A 26 1.15 8.80 -3.95
C VAL A 26 2.08 7.89 -4.76
N GLU A 27 3.30 8.37 -5.08
CA GLU A 27 4.28 7.59 -5.83
C GLU A 27 4.71 6.33 -5.06
N ALA A 28 4.93 6.45 -3.75
CA ALA A 28 5.23 5.31 -2.89
C ALA A 28 4.12 4.27 -2.94
N PHE A 29 2.85 4.67 -2.79
CA PHE A 29 1.69 3.77 -2.93
C PHE A 29 1.64 3.12 -4.30
N TRP A 30 1.88 3.88 -5.36
CA TRP A 30 1.86 3.39 -6.74
C TRP A 30 2.90 2.32 -7.00
N ARG A 31 4.12 2.51 -6.47
CA ARG A 31 5.23 1.55 -6.55
C ARG A 31 5.01 0.34 -5.64
N LEU A 32 4.49 0.57 -4.42
CA LEU A 32 4.28 -0.46 -3.39
C LEU A 32 3.25 -1.51 -3.83
N TYR A 33 2.20 -1.05 -4.51
CA TYR A 33 1.13 -1.87 -5.05
C TYR A 33 1.20 -1.99 -6.58
N ASP A 34 2.38 -1.91 -7.19
CA ASP A 34 2.53 -2.35 -8.58
C ASP A 34 2.25 -3.86 -8.69
N PRO A 35 1.46 -4.32 -9.68
CA PRO A 35 1.07 -5.73 -9.80
C PRO A 35 2.24 -6.73 -9.73
N GLU A 36 3.35 -6.45 -10.41
CA GLU A 36 4.48 -7.38 -10.47
C GLU A 36 5.31 -7.32 -9.19
N ARG A 37 5.56 -6.12 -8.67
CA ARG A 37 6.27 -5.95 -7.40
C ARG A 37 5.51 -6.61 -6.25
N PHE A 38 4.19 -6.43 -6.21
CA PHE A 38 3.33 -7.01 -5.18
C PHE A 38 3.35 -8.54 -5.24
N LEU A 39 3.22 -9.12 -6.44
CA LEU A 39 3.22 -10.57 -6.64
C LEU A 39 4.57 -11.21 -6.27
N ASN A 40 5.68 -10.60 -6.71
CA ASN A 40 7.02 -11.04 -6.32
C ASN A 40 7.22 -10.96 -4.80
N ARG A 41 6.71 -9.91 -4.17
CA ARG A 41 6.75 -9.75 -2.72
C ARG A 41 5.95 -10.84 -2.00
N ILE A 42 4.76 -11.19 -2.48
CA ILE A 42 3.96 -12.30 -1.93
C ILE A 42 4.74 -13.61 -2.00
N TYR A 43 5.29 -13.93 -3.18
CA TYR A 43 6.04 -15.17 -3.37
C TYR A 43 7.24 -15.25 -2.41
N ASN A 44 8.05 -14.19 -2.36
CA ASN A 44 9.21 -14.12 -1.48
C ASN A 44 8.83 -14.21 0.00
N TYR A 45 7.73 -13.56 0.40
CA TYR A 45 7.20 -13.63 1.76
C TYR A 45 6.83 -15.08 2.13
N LEU A 46 6.05 -15.77 1.30
CA LEU A 46 5.64 -17.16 1.56
C LEU A 46 6.81 -18.14 1.55
N MET A 47 7.83 -17.86 0.73
CA MET A 47 9.05 -18.66 0.72
C MET A 47 9.87 -18.49 2.01
N LYS A 48 9.91 -17.29 2.58
CA LYS A 48 10.58 -17.01 3.87
C LYS A 48 9.77 -17.46 5.09
N LEU A 49 8.45 -17.46 4.98
CA LEU A 49 7.57 -17.85 6.08
C LEU A 49 7.72 -19.34 6.41
N GLY A 50 7.70 -19.66 7.71
CA GLY A 50 7.58 -21.04 8.18
C GLY A 50 6.25 -21.65 7.75
N LEU A 51 6.17 -22.99 7.76
CA LEU A 51 4.91 -23.67 7.48
C LEU A 51 3.88 -23.34 8.58
N PRO A 52 2.61 -23.14 8.22
CA PRO A 52 1.56 -22.92 9.21
C PRO A 52 1.49 -24.13 10.14
N ARG A 53 1.65 -23.89 11.45
CA ARG A 53 1.59 -24.92 12.49
C ARG A 53 0.17 -25.41 12.76
N HIS A 54 -0.82 -24.52 12.60
CA HIS A 54 -2.24 -24.83 12.76
C HIS A 54 -2.94 -24.60 11.43
N GLY A 55 -3.31 -25.68 10.76
CA GLY A 55 -4.09 -25.65 9.52
C GLY A 55 -5.57 -25.75 9.85
N VAL A 56 -6.32 -24.68 9.57
CA VAL A 56 -7.79 -24.78 9.59
C VAL A 56 -8.21 -25.34 8.23
N SER A 57 -8.55 -26.63 8.19
CA SER A 57 -9.15 -27.22 7.00
C SER A 57 -10.53 -26.61 6.82
N ARG A 58 -10.72 -25.84 5.76
CA ARG A 58 -12.04 -25.32 5.38
C ARG A 58 -12.55 -26.16 4.21
N PRO A 59 -13.83 -26.57 4.23
CA PRO A 59 -14.40 -27.26 3.08
C PRO A 59 -14.32 -26.36 1.85
N ILE A 60 -13.98 -26.96 0.72
CA ILE A 60 -13.94 -26.26 -0.56
C ILE A 60 -15.38 -26.13 -1.04
N ASP A 61 -15.96 -24.95 -0.84
CA ASP A 61 -17.27 -24.60 -1.37
C ASP A 61 -17.17 -24.07 -2.81
N TRP A 62 -18.28 -24.14 -3.55
CA TRP A 62 -18.40 -23.64 -4.91
C TRP A 62 -18.00 -22.16 -5.05
N ILE A 63 -18.29 -21.36 -4.02
CA ILE A 63 -17.87 -19.94 -3.95
C ILE A 63 -16.33 -19.83 -3.97
N THR A 64 -15.64 -20.72 -3.25
CA THR A 64 -14.18 -20.74 -3.18
C THR A 64 -13.56 -21.14 -4.52
N ILE A 65 -14.14 -22.14 -5.19
CA ILE A 65 -13.71 -22.56 -6.54
C ILE A 65 -13.90 -21.42 -7.53
N ARG A 66 -15.05 -20.76 -7.51
CA ARG A 66 -15.33 -19.62 -8.40
C ARG A 66 -14.36 -18.46 -8.14
N ALA A 67 -14.03 -18.16 -6.88
CA ALA A 67 -13.05 -17.15 -6.53
C ALA A 67 -11.64 -17.51 -7.05
N LEU A 68 -11.20 -18.76 -6.87
CA LEU A 68 -9.95 -19.29 -7.40
C LEU A 68 -9.86 -19.14 -8.93
N LEU A 69 -10.89 -19.58 -9.66
CA LEU A 69 -10.96 -19.45 -11.11
C LEU A 69 -10.90 -17.99 -11.56
N THR A 70 -11.60 -17.11 -10.84
CA THR A 70 -11.57 -15.66 -11.12
C THR A 70 -10.16 -15.09 -10.96
N ILE A 71 -9.43 -15.47 -9.90
CA ILE A 71 -8.05 -15.03 -9.68
C ILE A 71 -7.13 -15.58 -10.78
N CYS A 72 -7.24 -16.87 -11.10
CA CYS A 72 -6.45 -17.49 -12.17
C CYS A 72 -6.70 -16.80 -13.52
N TRP A 73 -7.93 -16.42 -13.83
CA TRP A 73 -8.25 -15.67 -15.04
C TRP A 73 -7.66 -14.25 -15.02
N ARG A 74 -7.93 -13.47 -13.97
CA ARG A 74 -7.49 -12.06 -13.91
C ARG A 74 -5.96 -11.94 -13.83
N GLN A 75 -5.30 -12.69 -12.94
CA GLN A 75 -3.86 -12.62 -12.72
C GLN A 75 -3.06 -13.47 -13.70
N GLY A 76 -3.62 -14.60 -14.15
CA GLY A 76 -2.93 -15.55 -15.01
C GLY A 76 -3.11 -15.31 -16.51
N VAL A 77 -4.15 -14.59 -16.94
CA VAL A 77 -4.46 -14.36 -18.37
C VAL A 77 -4.55 -12.88 -18.70
N VAL A 78 -5.39 -12.11 -17.98
CA VAL A 78 -5.72 -10.73 -18.36
C VAL A 78 -4.59 -9.75 -18.05
N ARG A 79 -3.98 -9.85 -16.85
CA ARG A 79 -2.97 -8.87 -16.38
C ARG A 79 -1.56 -9.17 -16.93
N LYS A 80 -0.72 -8.14 -16.92
CA LYS A 80 0.73 -8.23 -17.23
C LYS A 80 1.49 -9.24 -16.34
N THR A 81 0.94 -9.56 -15.17
CA THR A 81 1.50 -10.49 -14.17
C THR A 81 1.47 -11.96 -14.58
N ARG A 82 0.84 -12.33 -15.71
CA ARG A 82 0.65 -13.72 -16.19
C ARG A 82 1.86 -14.64 -16.00
N TRP A 83 3.02 -14.27 -16.54
CA TRP A 83 4.21 -15.12 -16.49
C TRP A 83 4.74 -15.26 -15.07
N THR A 84 4.77 -14.16 -14.32
CA THR A 84 5.22 -14.14 -12.93
C THR A 84 4.28 -14.95 -12.04
N PHE A 85 2.96 -14.90 -12.31
CA PHE A 85 1.93 -15.64 -11.59
C PHE A 85 2.11 -17.14 -11.77
N TRP A 86 2.14 -17.63 -13.01
CA TRP A 86 2.29 -19.06 -13.27
C TRP A 86 3.63 -19.60 -12.79
N LYS A 87 4.73 -18.86 -12.98
CA LYS A 87 6.07 -19.24 -12.46
C LYS A 87 6.08 -19.34 -10.93
N SER A 88 5.50 -18.36 -10.24
CA SER A 88 5.46 -18.34 -8.78
C SER A 88 4.57 -19.44 -8.22
N LEU A 89 3.39 -19.63 -8.82
CA LEU A 89 2.42 -20.65 -8.42
C LEU A 89 3.01 -22.06 -8.58
N PHE A 90 3.63 -22.35 -9.73
CA PHE A 90 4.24 -23.66 -9.98
C PHE A 90 5.37 -23.96 -8.99
N LYS A 91 6.29 -23.00 -8.78
CA LYS A 91 7.36 -23.15 -7.79
C LYS A 91 6.81 -23.33 -6.36
N LEU A 92 5.75 -22.61 -6.01
CA LEU A 92 5.14 -22.70 -4.69
C LEU A 92 4.45 -24.05 -4.46
N ILE A 93 3.73 -24.58 -5.45
CA ILE A 93 3.12 -25.91 -5.40
C ILE A 93 4.19 -26.99 -5.20
N GLN A 94 5.33 -26.88 -5.90
CA GLN A 94 6.42 -27.85 -5.78
C GLN A 94 7.14 -27.78 -4.43
N GLN A 95 7.39 -26.58 -3.90
CA GLN A 95 8.25 -26.41 -2.72
C GLN A 95 7.47 -26.36 -1.41
N LYS A 96 6.29 -25.72 -1.39
CA LYS A 96 5.47 -25.50 -0.19
C LYS A 96 3.96 -25.57 -0.52
N PRO A 97 3.42 -26.74 -0.90
CA PRO A 97 2.00 -26.87 -1.29
C PRO A 97 1.03 -26.41 -0.19
N LYS A 98 1.40 -26.55 1.08
CA LYS A 98 0.58 -26.15 2.24
C LYS A 98 0.27 -24.65 2.31
N VAL A 99 1.04 -23.78 1.64
CA VAL A 99 0.80 -22.32 1.66
C VAL A 99 0.16 -21.79 0.37
N VAL A 100 -0.19 -22.67 -0.58
CA VAL A 100 -0.83 -22.28 -1.84
C VAL A 100 -2.19 -21.60 -1.60
N GLY A 101 -2.95 -22.05 -0.60
CA GLY A 101 -4.19 -21.36 -0.19
C GLY A 101 -3.92 -19.91 0.24
N SER A 102 -2.88 -19.68 1.05
CA SER A 102 -2.48 -18.34 1.46
C SER A 102 -2.02 -17.48 0.29
N PHE A 103 -1.37 -18.07 -0.72
CA PHE A 103 -1.01 -17.38 -1.95
C PHE A 103 -2.23 -16.84 -2.69
N PHE A 104 -3.28 -17.65 -2.84
CA PHE A 104 -4.51 -17.18 -3.48
C PHE A 104 -5.23 -16.09 -2.68
N VAL A 105 -5.25 -16.18 -1.34
CA VAL A 105 -5.79 -15.12 -0.48
C VAL A 105 -5.03 -13.82 -0.67
N LEU A 106 -3.69 -13.86 -0.70
CA LEU A 106 -2.86 -12.69 -0.93
C LEU A 106 -3.04 -12.11 -2.35
N CYS A 107 -3.23 -12.97 -3.36
CA CYS A 107 -3.60 -12.54 -4.71
C CYS A 107 -4.99 -11.87 -4.76
N ALA A 108 -5.95 -12.32 -3.95
CA ALA A 108 -7.24 -11.65 -3.83
C ALA A 108 -7.09 -10.24 -3.24
N TYR A 109 -6.25 -10.08 -2.20
CA TYR A 109 -5.92 -8.76 -1.67
C TYR A 109 -5.22 -7.87 -2.70
N ALA A 110 -4.38 -8.45 -3.57
CA ALA A 110 -3.75 -7.70 -4.65
C ALA A 110 -4.80 -7.01 -5.55
N GLU A 111 -5.90 -7.68 -5.89
CA GLU A 111 -6.97 -7.08 -6.70
C GLU A 111 -7.57 -5.84 -6.02
N HIS A 112 -7.83 -5.92 -4.72
CA HIS A 112 -8.31 -4.77 -3.95
C HIS A 112 -7.28 -3.63 -3.92
N PHE A 113 -6.00 -3.93 -3.65
CA PHE A 113 -4.97 -2.90 -3.57
C PHE A 113 -4.65 -2.22 -4.91
N LEU A 114 -4.85 -2.93 -6.03
CA LEU A 114 -4.67 -2.36 -7.36
C LEU A 114 -5.71 -1.31 -7.71
N GLU A 115 -6.93 -1.48 -7.22
CA GLU A 115 -7.99 -0.47 -7.30
C GLU A 115 -7.76 0.61 -6.24
N TYR A 116 -7.46 0.22 -5.01
CA TYR A 116 -7.29 1.13 -3.88
C TYR A 116 -6.18 2.16 -4.10
N ARG A 117 -5.06 1.79 -4.75
CA ARG A 117 -4.00 2.75 -5.08
C ARG A 117 -4.47 3.89 -6.01
N GLN A 118 -5.47 3.63 -6.87
CA GLN A 118 -6.06 4.67 -7.71
C GLN A 118 -6.92 5.60 -6.85
N ILE A 119 -7.76 5.04 -5.98
CA ILE A 119 -8.57 5.81 -5.03
C ILE A 119 -7.70 6.72 -4.17
N VAL A 120 -6.59 6.21 -3.63
CA VAL A 120 -5.63 6.99 -2.82
C VAL A 120 -5.05 8.14 -3.64
N ARG A 121 -4.60 7.88 -4.86
CA ARG A 121 -4.07 8.92 -5.75
C ARG A 121 -5.11 10.00 -6.01
N ASP A 122 -6.29 9.61 -6.47
CA ASP A 122 -7.30 10.54 -6.94
C ASP A 122 -7.83 11.41 -5.78
N GLN A 123 -7.99 10.85 -4.58
CA GLN A 123 -8.40 11.60 -3.39
C GLN A 123 -7.32 12.56 -2.87
N ILE A 124 -6.06 12.14 -2.86
CA ILE A 124 -4.95 12.99 -2.41
C ILE A 124 -4.69 14.13 -3.40
N GLU A 125 -4.72 13.84 -4.70
CA GLU A 125 -4.56 14.87 -5.74
C GLU A 125 -5.70 15.91 -5.69
N ALA A 126 -6.95 15.47 -5.45
CA ALA A 126 -8.09 16.37 -5.28
C ALA A 126 -7.92 17.27 -4.04
N GLN A 127 -7.59 16.69 -2.88
CA GLN A 127 -7.35 17.45 -1.64
C GLN A 127 -6.17 18.40 -1.78
N LEU A 128 -5.12 18.00 -2.51
CA LEU A 128 -3.97 18.86 -2.77
C LEU A 128 -4.38 20.06 -3.63
N ALA A 129 -5.18 19.88 -4.67
CA ALA A 129 -5.66 20.98 -5.50
C ALA A 129 -6.50 22.01 -4.70
N GLU A 130 -7.38 21.53 -3.82
CA GLU A 130 -8.14 22.38 -2.90
C GLU A 130 -7.23 23.13 -1.93
N PHE A 131 -6.24 22.44 -1.35
CA PHE A 131 -5.26 23.03 -0.44
C PHE A 131 -4.45 24.15 -1.12
N MET A 132 -4.04 23.95 -2.37
CA MET A 132 -3.29 24.95 -3.14
C MET A 132 -4.10 26.19 -3.46
N THR A 133 -5.40 26.03 -3.71
CA THR A 133 -6.33 27.14 -4.00
C THR A 133 -6.60 27.97 -2.74
N ASN A 134 -6.69 27.31 -1.58
CA ASN A 134 -7.04 27.94 -0.31
C ASN A 134 -5.82 28.36 0.52
N LYS A 135 -4.59 28.21 0.02
CA LYS A 135 -3.35 28.48 0.77
C LYS A 135 -3.30 29.95 1.20
N PRO A 136 -3.42 30.28 2.50
CA PRO A 136 -3.15 31.63 2.97
C PRO A 136 -1.65 31.92 2.87
N ALA A 137 -1.30 33.20 2.68
CA ALA A 137 0.09 33.66 2.56
C ALA A 137 0.96 33.10 3.72
N PRO A 138 2.27 32.84 3.47
CA PRO A 138 3.15 32.24 4.47
C PRO A 138 3.07 33.01 5.79
N LEU A 139 2.74 32.32 6.89
CA LEU A 139 2.84 32.89 8.22
C LEU A 139 4.31 33.32 8.43
N PRO A 140 4.56 34.54 8.97
CA PRO A 140 5.92 35.04 9.13
C PRO A 140 6.74 34.05 9.96
N ALA A 141 7.96 33.77 9.49
CA ALA A 141 8.91 32.90 10.16
C ALA A 141 9.03 33.31 11.63
N LYS A 142 8.70 32.40 12.55
CA LYS A 142 8.85 32.63 13.98
C LYS A 142 10.34 32.56 14.32
N ASN A 143 11.04 33.67 14.08
CA ASN A 143 12.37 33.90 14.63
C ASN A 143 12.21 34.18 16.13
N GLU A 144 12.26 33.14 16.95
CA GLU A 144 12.59 33.27 18.37
C GLU A 144 13.68 32.24 18.66
N GLU A 145 14.92 32.62 18.29
CA GLU A 145 16.07 32.28 19.12
C GLU A 145 15.73 32.74 20.54
N VAL A 146 15.56 31.77 21.44
CA VAL A 146 15.53 32.02 22.87
C VAL A 146 16.91 32.58 23.21
N ALA A 147 17.02 33.90 23.22
CA ALA A 147 18.14 34.62 23.78
C ALA A 147 18.22 34.23 25.25
N VAL A 148 19.20 33.36 25.56
CA VAL A 148 19.66 33.12 26.91
C VAL A 148 20.19 34.45 27.43
N SER A 149 19.39 35.15 28.22
CA SER A 149 19.84 36.34 28.95
C SER A 149 20.71 35.88 30.12
N GLU A 150 21.99 35.67 29.84
CA GLU A 150 23.04 35.77 30.85
C GLU A 150 23.44 37.25 30.98
N SER A 151 23.60 37.70 32.23
CA SER A 151 24.00 39.04 32.72
C SER A 151 22.89 40.06 33.05
N ALA A 152 22.52 40.12 34.33
CA ALA A 152 22.87 41.27 35.17
C ALA A 152 22.63 40.93 36.66
N ILE A 153 23.74 40.80 37.38
CA ILE A 153 23.83 40.79 38.84
C ILE A 153 23.49 42.20 39.35
N ALA A 154 22.61 42.29 40.35
CA ALA A 154 22.68 43.27 41.44
C ALA A 154 21.92 42.71 42.65
#